data_AF-A0A964UXZ8-F1
#
_entry.id   AF-A0A964UXZ8-F1
#
_cell.length_a   1.000
_cell.length_b   1.000
_cell.length_c   1.000
_cell.angle_alpha   90.00
_cell.angle_beta   90.00
_cell.angle_gamma   90.00
#
_symmetry.space_group_name_H-M   'P 1'
#
loop_
_entity.id
_entity.type
_entity.pdbx_description
1 polymer ?
#
loop_
_entity_poly.entity_id
_entity_poly.type
_entity_poly.pdbx_seq_one_letter_code
_entity_poly.pdbx_strand_id
1 'polypeptide(L)'
;MSEIEQPEKDPAPAAVRAARGVAIGCGVIVAVPLLIVLGVIVTFGAQQATAEDYPTTAPEQAAEALTAESQELYRTTRFDLTLPPGVEDLGVSTENTLSADYCYPDGLESLADESVDGAYSLHHSWGVPDVPKDRALPALRRLRDRLKADGWNITDYGRNAPATEWELRATKDDRRTSFSWRPEYGYFDGGIGTACAYDPAWKEGDFGVPGEDLTPPELRPAH
;
A
#
# COMPACT_ATOMS: atom_id res chain seq x y z
N MET A 1 82.86 -0.99 -69.49
CA MET A 1 82.53 -2.44 -69.44
C MET A 1 83.03 -2.92 -68.09
N SER A 2 82.16 -3.56 -67.32
CA SER A 2 82.25 -3.79 -65.85
C SER A 2 82.02 -2.51 -65.03
N GLU A 3 81.29 -2.47 -63.92
CA GLU A 3 80.70 -3.50 -63.07
C GLU A 3 79.49 -2.86 -62.36
N ILE A 4 78.39 -3.59 -62.23
CA ILE A 4 77.21 -3.19 -61.45
C ILE A 4 77.49 -3.63 -60.01
N GLU A 5 77.56 -2.69 -59.08
CA GLU A 5 77.59 -2.99 -57.64
C GLU A 5 76.50 -2.15 -56.96
N GLN A 6 75.35 -2.78 -56.69
CA GLN A 6 74.38 -2.29 -55.71
C GLN A 6 74.49 -3.18 -54.47
N PRO A 7 74.65 -2.61 -53.27
CA PRO A 7 74.70 -3.39 -52.05
C PRO A 7 73.28 -3.75 -51.57
N GLU A 8 73.13 -5.06 -51.40
CA GLU A 8 72.69 -5.76 -50.19
C GLU A 8 71.26 -5.56 -49.64
N LYS A 9 70.67 -6.72 -49.37
CA LYS A 9 69.32 -7.01 -48.92
C LYS A 9 69.43 -7.64 -47.54
N ASP A 10 68.61 -7.17 -46.58
CA ASP A 10 67.91 -7.90 -45.49
C ASP A 10 67.77 -7.02 -44.21
N PRO A 11 66.92 -7.36 -43.23
CA PRO A 11 65.50 -7.70 -43.33
C PRO A 11 64.61 -7.05 -42.21
N ALA A 12 63.29 -6.91 -42.46
CA ALA A 12 62.16 -6.97 -41.49
C ALA A 12 62.11 -5.94 -40.32
N PRO A 13 60.97 -5.69 -39.60
CA PRO A 13 59.79 -6.54 -39.49
C PRO A 13 58.39 -5.87 -39.57
N ALA A 14 57.45 -6.73 -39.98
CA ALA A 14 56.13 -6.97 -39.42
C ALA A 14 55.34 -5.82 -38.77
N ALA A 15 54.21 -5.52 -39.43
CA ALA A 15 52.87 -5.55 -38.86
C ALA A 15 52.69 -4.96 -37.45
N VAL A 16 52.26 -3.70 -37.40
CA VAL A 16 51.43 -3.20 -36.30
C VAL A 16 50.02 -2.98 -36.83
N ARG A 17 49.27 -4.09 -36.98
CA ARG A 17 47.80 -4.08 -37.05
C ARG A 17 47.26 -4.78 -35.81
N ALA A 18 47.30 -4.11 -34.66
CA ALA A 18 46.52 -4.51 -33.48
C ALA A 18 46.54 -3.41 -32.41
N ALA A 19 45.82 -2.30 -32.60
CA ALA A 19 45.51 -1.39 -31.49
C ALA A 19 44.41 -0.36 -31.86
N ARG A 20 43.23 -0.80 -32.29
CA ARG A 20 42.05 0.09 -32.39
C ARG A 20 40.73 -0.54 -31.90
N GLY A 21 40.81 -1.59 -31.08
CA GLY A 21 39.62 -2.32 -30.61
C GLY A 21 39.24 -2.14 -29.14
N VAL A 22 40.07 -1.54 -28.29
CA VAL A 22 39.89 -1.63 -26.82
C VAL A 22 39.45 -0.31 -26.16
N ALA A 23 39.54 0.84 -26.84
CA ALA A 23 39.28 2.14 -26.21
C ALA A 23 37.80 2.56 -26.12
N ILE A 24 36.88 1.88 -26.83
CA ILE A 24 35.44 2.22 -26.81
C ILE A 24 34.68 1.45 -25.71
N GLY A 25 35.25 0.33 -25.21
CA GLY A 25 34.61 -0.51 -24.20
C GLY A 25 34.56 0.12 -22.80
N CYS A 26 35.68 0.65 -22.29
CA CYS A 26 35.74 1.16 -20.92
C CYS A 26 35.00 2.49 -20.70
N GLY A 27 34.96 3.38 -21.69
CA GLY A 27 34.26 4.66 -21.58
C GLY A 27 32.75 4.49 -21.47
N VAL A 28 32.17 3.57 -22.25
CA VAL A 28 30.74 3.24 -22.19
C VAL A 28 30.39 2.49 -20.90
N ILE A 29 31.26 1.59 -20.42
CA ILE A 29 31.07 0.85 -19.16
C ILE A 29 31.04 1.77 -17.94
N VAL A 30 31.71 2.92 -17.96
CA VAL A 30 31.68 3.88 -16.84
C VAL A 30 30.63 4.98 -17.06
N ALA A 31 30.51 5.50 -18.28
CA ALA A 31 29.58 6.59 -18.56
C ALA A 31 28.12 6.16 -18.42
N VAL A 32 27.76 4.94 -18.83
CA VAL A 32 26.37 4.47 -18.74
C VAL A 32 25.92 4.32 -17.29
N PRO A 33 26.64 3.62 -16.39
CA PRO A 33 26.27 3.60 -14.96
C PRO A 33 26.23 4.99 -14.35
N LEU A 34 27.15 5.88 -14.69
CA LEU A 34 27.19 7.23 -14.12
C LEU A 34 25.99 8.08 -14.57
N LEU A 35 25.57 7.96 -15.83
CA LEU A 35 24.35 8.58 -16.34
C LEU A 35 23.08 7.96 -15.73
N ILE A 36 23.07 6.65 -15.49
CA ILE A 36 21.98 5.98 -14.77
C ILE A 36 21.88 6.52 -13.35
N VAL A 37 23.00 6.57 -12.62
CA VAL A 37 23.05 7.12 -11.25
C VAL A 37 22.59 8.58 -11.23
N LEU A 38 23.06 9.41 -12.17
CA LEU A 38 22.62 10.79 -12.28
C LEU A 38 21.11 10.89 -12.56
N GLY A 39 20.60 10.06 -13.47
CA GLY A 39 19.17 9.99 -13.78
C GLY A 39 18.34 9.60 -12.55
N VAL A 40 18.80 8.61 -11.78
CA VAL A 40 18.18 8.18 -10.52
C VAL A 40 18.17 9.33 -9.51
N ILE A 41 19.29 10.03 -9.31
CA ILE A 41 19.38 11.16 -8.36
C ILE A 41 18.43 12.30 -8.76
N VAL A 42 18.41 12.68 -10.04
CA VAL A 42 17.52 13.74 -10.53
C VAL A 42 16.05 13.34 -10.36
N THR A 43 15.71 12.09 -10.66
CA THR A 43 14.35 11.56 -10.55
C THR A 43 13.91 11.49 -9.08
N PHE A 44 14.78 11.01 -8.19
CA PHE A 44 14.55 11.00 -6.75
C PHE A 44 14.33 12.41 -6.18
N GLY A 45 15.19 13.37 -6.55
CA GLY A 45 15.07 14.75 -6.08
C GLY A 45 13.82 15.48 -6.61
N ALA A 46 13.39 15.18 -7.84
CA ALA A 46 12.16 15.75 -8.40
C ALA A 46 10.89 15.22 -7.70
N GLN A 47 10.88 13.93 -7.38
CA GLN A 47 9.79 13.30 -6.64
C GLN A 47 9.69 13.85 -5.21
N GLN A 48 10.80 13.89 -4.47
CA GLN A 48 10.88 14.51 -3.13
C GLN A 48 10.40 15.98 -3.07
N ALA A 49 10.56 16.73 -4.17
CA ALA A 49 10.14 18.14 -4.23
C ALA A 49 8.67 18.34 -4.64
N THR A 50 7.99 17.27 -5.05
CA THR A 50 6.59 17.32 -5.50
C THR A 50 5.72 16.73 -4.41
N ALA A 51 4.75 17.50 -3.91
CA ALA A 51 3.79 16.96 -2.95
C ALA A 51 2.95 15.84 -3.60
N GLU A 52 2.65 14.79 -2.84
CA GLU A 52 1.72 13.75 -3.28
C GLU A 52 0.35 14.35 -3.63
N ASP A 53 -0.35 13.74 -4.59
CA ASP A 53 -1.68 14.21 -5.03
C ASP A 53 -2.80 13.65 -4.12
N TYR A 54 -2.61 13.74 -2.81
CA TYR A 54 -3.63 13.32 -1.85
C TYR A 54 -4.67 14.44 -1.65
N PRO A 55 -5.96 14.09 -1.51
CA PRO A 55 -6.98 15.07 -1.16
C PRO A 55 -6.71 15.67 0.22
N THR A 56 -7.02 16.95 0.39
CA THR A 56 -6.98 17.60 1.71
C THR A 56 -8.32 17.42 2.42
N THR A 57 -8.34 16.74 3.57
CA THR A 57 -9.55 16.49 4.36
C THR A 57 -9.19 16.51 5.85
N ALA A 58 -10.04 17.09 6.70
CA ALA A 58 -9.82 17.04 8.14
C ALA A 58 -10.03 15.60 8.67
N PRO A 59 -9.16 15.08 9.56
CA PRO A 59 -9.29 13.73 10.10
C PRO A 59 -10.68 13.41 10.67
N GLU A 60 -11.32 14.35 11.36
CA GLU A 60 -12.67 14.17 11.92
C GLU A 60 -13.73 13.98 10.84
N GLN A 61 -13.63 14.72 9.73
CA GLN A 61 -14.57 14.60 8.61
C GLN A 61 -14.40 13.26 7.89
N ALA A 62 -13.15 12.83 7.71
CA ALA A 62 -12.85 11.52 7.15
C ALA A 62 -13.34 10.39 8.07
N ALA A 63 -13.14 10.51 9.39
CA ALA A 63 -13.60 9.56 10.39
C ALA A 63 -15.13 9.45 10.44
N GLU A 64 -15.85 10.58 10.39
CA GLU A 64 -17.32 10.59 10.35
C GLU A 64 -17.85 9.84 9.12
N ALA A 65 -17.30 10.14 7.93
CA ALA A 65 -17.69 9.47 6.70
C ALA A 65 -17.37 7.96 6.73
N LEU A 66 -16.18 7.59 7.22
CA LEU A 66 -15.73 6.20 7.31
C LEU A 66 -16.59 5.39 8.29
N THR A 67 -16.84 5.93 9.48
CA THR A 67 -17.61 5.25 10.53
C THR A 67 -19.10 5.15 10.17
N ALA A 68 -19.66 6.13 9.46
CA ALA A 68 -21.01 6.04 8.90
C ALA A 68 -21.14 4.90 7.89
N GLU A 69 -20.17 4.73 6.97
CA GLU A 69 -20.16 3.61 6.03
C GLU A 69 -19.95 2.27 6.75
N SER A 70 -19.05 2.22 7.72
CA SER A 70 -18.82 1.02 8.52
C SER A 70 -20.06 0.59 9.31
N GLN A 71 -20.84 1.54 9.84
CA GLN A 71 -22.12 1.27 10.50
C GLN A 71 -23.14 0.63 9.56
N GLU A 72 -23.22 1.04 8.30
CA GLU A 72 -24.11 0.41 7.31
C GLU A 72 -23.65 -1.01 6.94
N LEU A 73 -22.33 -1.23 6.83
CA LEU A 73 -21.76 -2.56 6.62
C LEU A 73 -22.04 -3.47 7.83
N TYR A 74 -21.87 -2.95 9.05
CA TYR A 74 -22.22 -3.68 10.28
C TYR A 74 -23.71 -4.08 10.29
N ARG A 75 -24.63 -3.14 10.00
CA ARG A 75 -26.07 -3.41 9.91
C ARG A 75 -26.41 -4.48 8.87
N THR A 76 -25.69 -4.51 7.76
CA THR A 76 -25.85 -5.51 6.69
C THR A 76 -25.58 -6.94 7.19
N THR A 77 -24.70 -7.10 8.19
CA THR A 77 -24.43 -8.41 8.79
C THR A 77 -25.64 -8.97 9.53
N ARG A 78 -26.53 -8.11 10.06
CA ARG A 78 -27.66 -8.48 10.93
C ARG A 78 -27.25 -9.24 12.19
N PHE A 79 -26.07 -8.94 12.73
CA PHE A 79 -25.76 -9.28 14.11
C PHE A 79 -26.57 -8.38 15.04
N ASP A 80 -27.02 -8.97 16.16
CA ASP A 80 -27.87 -8.31 17.16
C ASP A 80 -27.03 -8.00 18.41
N LEU A 81 -25.90 -7.32 18.18
CA LEU A 81 -24.97 -6.93 19.22
C LEU A 81 -24.65 -5.45 19.05
N THR A 82 -24.50 -4.73 20.16
CA THR A 82 -24.01 -3.35 20.13
C THR A 82 -22.53 -3.39 20.46
N LEU A 83 -21.69 -2.73 19.66
CA LEU A 83 -20.24 -2.72 19.85
C LEU A 83 -19.79 -1.37 20.42
N PRO A 84 -19.50 -1.29 21.73
CA PRO A 84 -18.93 -0.07 22.30
C PRO A 84 -17.52 0.16 21.74
N PRO A 85 -17.03 1.40 21.69
CA PRO A 85 -15.67 1.69 21.25
C PRO A 85 -14.62 0.98 22.11
N GLY A 86 -13.55 0.52 21.46
CA GLY A 86 -12.41 -0.16 22.07
C GLY A 86 -12.35 -1.66 21.79
N VAL A 87 -11.40 -2.30 22.45
CA VAL A 87 -11.19 -3.74 22.48
C VAL A 87 -10.59 -4.11 23.83
N GLU A 88 -11.06 -5.22 24.42
CA GLU A 88 -10.48 -5.74 25.67
C GLU A 88 -9.41 -6.80 25.37
N ASP A 89 -9.74 -7.77 24.53
CA ASP A 89 -8.88 -8.86 24.06
C ASP A 89 -9.14 -9.15 22.58
N LEU A 90 -8.08 -9.05 21.76
CA LEU A 90 -8.16 -9.14 20.31
C LEU A 90 -8.53 -10.56 19.86
N GLY A 91 -9.53 -10.69 19.01
CA GLY A 91 -10.01 -11.97 18.50
C GLY A 91 -10.84 -12.80 19.49
N VAL A 92 -11.12 -12.26 20.68
CA VAL A 92 -11.86 -12.94 21.76
C VAL A 92 -13.02 -12.08 22.26
N SER A 93 -12.81 -10.77 22.40
CA SER A 93 -13.84 -9.82 22.83
C SER A 93 -14.46 -9.09 21.65
N THR A 94 -15.46 -8.26 21.89
CA THR A 94 -15.94 -7.32 20.88
C THR A 94 -14.85 -6.30 20.55
N GLU A 95 -14.73 -5.98 19.27
CA GLU A 95 -13.82 -4.93 18.77
C GLU A 95 -14.63 -3.84 18.10
N ASN A 96 -14.25 -2.58 18.33
CA ASN A 96 -14.71 -1.41 17.59
C ASN A 96 -13.65 -0.30 17.71
N THR A 97 -12.71 -0.26 16.78
CA THR A 97 -11.55 0.63 16.83
C THR A 97 -11.46 1.50 15.58
N LEU A 98 -10.94 2.71 15.77
CA LEU A 98 -10.53 3.61 14.70
C LEU A 98 -9.03 3.84 14.89
N SER A 99 -8.24 3.60 13.84
CA SER A 99 -6.81 3.86 13.84
C SER A 99 -6.44 4.77 12.69
N ALA A 100 -5.33 5.49 12.87
CA ALA A 100 -4.69 6.26 11.82
C ALA A 100 -3.34 5.62 11.48
N ASP A 101 -3.01 5.57 10.20
CA ASP A 101 -1.74 5.04 9.71
C ASP A 101 -1.00 6.11 8.89
N TYR A 102 0.34 6.05 8.94
CA TYR A 102 1.21 6.87 8.11
C TYR A 102 1.00 6.57 6.62
N CYS A 103 1.06 7.64 5.83
CA CYS A 103 1.14 7.55 4.38
C CYS A 103 2.59 7.64 3.92
N TYR A 104 2.93 6.85 2.91
CA TYR A 104 4.27 6.80 2.33
C TYR A 104 4.20 7.26 0.89
N PRO A 105 5.22 7.98 0.42
CA PRO A 105 5.24 8.44 -0.95
C PRO A 105 5.34 7.24 -1.89
N ASP A 106 4.86 7.42 -3.12
CA ASP A 106 4.95 6.38 -4.13
C ASP A 106 6.36 6.36 -4.76
N GLY A 107 6.53 5.68 -5.90
CA GLY A 107 7.75 5.87 -6.70
C GLY A 107 9.06 5.40 -6.04
N LEU A 108 10.15 6.10 -6.37
CA LEU A 108 11.51 5.73 -5.96
C LEU A 108 11.86 6.21 -4.55
N GLU A 109 11.20 7.27 -4.12
CA GLU A 109 11.27 7.92 -2.81
C GLU A 109 10.71 7.03 -1.70
N SER A 110 9.78 6.12 -2.03
CA SER A 110 9.35 5.05 -1.11
C SER A 110 10.52 4.22 -0.53
N LEU A 111 11.67 4.15 -1.22
CA LEU A 111 12.87 3.45 -0.73
C LEU A 111 13.50 4.08 0.51
N ALA A 112 13.20 5.36 0.79
CA ALA A 112 13.66 6.02 2.01
C ALA A 112 12.87 5.57 3.25
N ASP A 113 11.70 4.94 3.07
CA ASP A 113 10.79 4.54 4.14
C ASP A 113 10.39 5.73 5.06
N GLU A 114 10.32 6.92 4.47
CA GLU A 114 9.92 8.16 5.15
C GLU A 114 8.43 8.41 4.92
N SER A 115 7.68 8.68 5.97
CA SER A 115 6.28 9.06 5.84
C SER A 115 6.12 10.46 5.25
N VAL A 116 5.01 10.70 4.57
CA VAL A 116 4.63 12.03 4.10
C VAL A 116 4.03 12.83 5.26
N ASP A 117 4.69 13.93 5.63
CA ASP A 117 4.26 14.81 6.71
C ASP A 117 2.82 15.30 6.53
N GLY A 118 2.01 15.19 7.60
CA GLY A 118 0.62 15.61 7.61
C GLY A 118 -0.33 14.76 6.77
N ALA A 119 0.18 13.72 6.09
CA ALA A 119 -0.64 12.75 5.40
C ALA A 119 -1.02 11.60 6.34
N TYR A 120 -2.27 11.17 6.25
CA TYR A 120 -2.84 10.12 7.08
C TYR A 120 -3.79 9.25 6.27
N SER A 121 -3.98 8.02 6.72
CA SER A 121 -5.12 7.19 6.32
C SER A 121 -5.82 6.69 7.57
N LEU A 122 -7.12 6.45 7.48
CA LEU A 122 -7.92 5.95 8.60
C LEU A 122 -8.42 4.54 8.32
N HIS A 123 -8.42 3.72 9.36
CA HIS A 123 -9.01 2.39 9.33
C HIS A 123 -10.00 2.21 10.48
N HIS A 124 -11.23 1.80 10.14
CA HIS A 124 -12.24 1.44 11.13
C HIS A 124 -12.44 -0.07 11.12
N SER A 125 -12.17 -0.70 12.25
CA SER A 125 -12.27 -2.14 12.47
C SER A 125 -13.30 -2.48 13.52
N TRP A 126 -13.98 -3.59 13.33
CA TRP A 126 -14.86 -4.16 14.33
C TRP A 126 -14.89 -5.67 14.27
N GLY A 127 -15.31 -6.28 15.38
CA GLY A 127 -15.34 -7.72 15.51
C GLY A 127 -16.34 -8.20 16.54
N VAL A 128 -16.87 -9.40 16.28
CA VAL A 128 -17.93 -10.05 17.03
C VAL A 128 -17.47 -11.47 17.38
N PRO A 129 -17.37 -11.80 18.67
CA PRO A 129 -17.04 -13.16 19.09
C PRO A 129 -18.25 -14.10 18.99
N ASP A 130 -17.97 -15.40 19.13
CA ASP A 130 -18.98 -16.46 19.23
C ASP A 130 -20.02 -16.49 18.09
N VAL A 131 -19.64 -16.07 16.88
CA VAL A 131 -20.48 -16.13 15.68
C VAL A 131 -20.39 -17.53 15.06
N PRO A 132 -21.47 -18.34 15.11
CA PRO A 132 -21.46 -19.65 14.49
C PRO A 132 -21.51 -19.57 12.96
N LYS A 133 -21.05 -20.63 12.30
CA LYS A 133 -20.94 -20.73 10.84
C LYS A 133 -22.23 -20.37 10.09
N ASP A 134 -23.37 -20.83 10.60
CA ASP A 134 -24.70 -20.63 10.01
C ASP A 134 -25.16 -19.17 10.10
N ARG A 135 -24.54 -18.34 10.94
CA ARG A 135 -24.73 -16.89 10.99
C ARG A 135 -23.66 -16.13 10.20
N ALA A 136 -22.40 -16.54 10.32
CA ALA A 136 -21.26 -15.90 9.67
C ALA A 136 -21.31 -15.95 8.13
N LEU A 137 -21.52 -17.13 7.54
CA LEU A 137 -21.48 -17.26 6.07
C LEU A 137 -22.63 -16.50 5.39
N PRO A 138 -23.86 -16.49 5.92
CA PRO A 138 -24.89 -15.59 5.42
C PRO A 138 -24.55 -14.10 5.61
N ALA A 139 -23.84 -13.71 6.67
CA ALA A 139 -23.40 -12.32 6.87
C ALA A 139 -22.40 -11.90 5.79
N LEU A 140 -21.36 -12.70 5.53
CA LEU A 140 -20.42 -12.47 4.41
C LEU A 140 -21.14 -12.37 3.06
N ARG A 141 -22.16 -13.21 2.83
CA ARG A 141 -22.95 -13.15 1.59
C ARG A 141 -23.71 -11.82 1.47
N ARG A 142 -24.37 -11.36 2.55
CA ARG A 142 -25.09 -10.08 2.56
C ARG A 142 -24.14 -8.90 2.33
N LEU A 143 -22.98 -8.90 2.99
CA LEU A 143 -21.94 -7.89 2.78
C LEU A 143 -21.49 -7.85 1.33
N ARG A 144 -21.16 -9.01 0.74
CA ARG A 144 -20.79 -9.11 -0.68
C ARG A 144 -21.87 -8.53 -1.59
N ASP A 145 -23.14 -8.89 -1.35
CA ASP A 145 -24.25 -8.45 -2.19
C ASP A 145 -24.48 -6.94 -2.05
N ARG A 146 -24.34 -6.39 -0.84
CA ARG A 146 -24.38 -4.95 -0.57
C ARG A 146 -23.23 -4.20 -1.24
N LEU A 147 -21.99 -4.65 -1.04
CA LEU A 147 -20.80 -4.06 -1.64
C LEU A 147 -20.91 -4.03 -3.17
N LYS A 148 -21.37 -5.12 -3.80
CA LYS A 148 -21.63 -5.16 -5.25
C LYS A 148 -22.70 -4.15 -5.68
N ALA A 149 -23.79 -4.03 -4.92
CA ALA A 149 -24.85 -3.07 -5.21
C ALA A 149 -24.35 -1.62 -5.11
N ASP A 150 -23.41 -1.35 -4.19
CA ASP A 150 -22.80 -0.04 -3.98
C ASP A 150 -21.62 0.23 -4.94
N GLY A 151 -21.37 -0.66 -5.90
CA GLY A 151 -20.36 -0.49 -6.95
C GLY A 151 -18.93 -0.87 -6.55
N TRP A 152 -18.74 -1.60 -5.45
CA TRP A 152 -17.43 -2.13 -5.07
C TRP A 152 -17.01 -3.32 -5.95
N ASN A 153 -15.72 -3.39 -6.25
CA ASN A 153 -15.10 -4.53 -6.91
C ASN A 153 -14.73 -5.60 -5.87
N ILE A 154 -15.33 -6.79 -5.96
CA ILE A 154 -15.00 -7.90 -5.07
C ILE A 154 -13.69 -8.56 -5.56
N THR A 155 -12.63 -8.43 -4.79
CA THR A 155 -11.31 -8.97 -5.11
C THR A 155 -11.09 -10.37 -4.57
N ASP A 156 -11.75 -10.70 -3.46
CA ASP A 156 -11.71 -12.04 -2.86
C ASP A 156 -13.06 -12.39 -2.22
N TYR A 157 -13.48 -13.64 -2.34
CA TYR A 157 -14.69 -14.14 -1.68
C TYR A 157 -14.69 -15.67 -1.63
N GLY A 158 -14.60 -16.23 -0.44
CA GLY A 158 -14.70 -17.67 -0.27
C GLY A 158 -13.91 -18.15 0.92
N ARG A 159 -13.59 -19.45 0.90
CA ARG A 159 -12.71 -20.05 1.89
C ARG A 159 -11.27 -19.92 1.40
N ASN A 160 -10.39 -19.40 2.24
CA ASN A 160 -8.96 -19.37 1.97
C ASN A 160 -8.31 -20.67 2.44
N ALA A 161 -7.75 -21.43 1.50
CA ALA A 161 -6.87 -22.55 1.81
C ALA A 161 -5.42 -22.03 1.83
N PRO A 162 -4.60 -22.38 2.84
CA PRO A 162 -4.83 -23.37 3.89
C PRO A 162 -5.49 -22.82 5.18
N ALA A 163 -5.70 -21.51 5.30
CA ALA A 163 -6.10 -20.82 6.53
C ALA A 163 -7.46 -21.23 7.14
N THR A 164 -8.29 -22.00 6.44
CA THR A 164 -9.65 -22.45 6.85
C THR A 164 -10.65 -21.34 7.14
N GLU A 165 -10.22 -20.08 7.18
CA GLU A 165 -11.05 -18.88 7.26
C GLU A 165 -11.88 -18.67 6.00
N TRP A 166 -12.97 -17.94 6.17
CA TRP A 166 -13.73 -17.38 5.07
C TRP A 166 -13.51 -15.89 5.02
N GLU A 167 -13.28 -15.38 3.82
CA GLU A 167 -12.95 -13.98 3.61
C GLU A 167 -13.82 -13.36 2.52
N LEU A 168 -13.98 -12.05 2.64
CA LEU A 168 -14.51 -11.14 1.65
C LEU A 168 -13.61 -9.91 1.61
N ARG A 169 -12.96 -9.66 0.47
CA ARG A 169 -12.21 -8.43 0.22
C ARG A 169 -12.85 -7.66 -0.94
N ALA A 170 -12.88 -6.34 -0.82
CA ALA A 170 -13.35 -5.50 -1.90
C ALA A 170 -12.60 -4.17 -1.96
N THR A 171 -12.55 -3.59 -3.15
CA THR A 171 -11.96 -2.28 -3.42
C THR A 171 -12.96 -1.38 -4.13
N LYS A 172 -12.91 -0.08 -3.85
CA LYS A 172 -13.65 0.94 -4.59
C LYS A 172 -12.85 2.23 -4.56
N ASP A 173 -12.45 2.67 -5.75
CA ASP A 173 -11.42 3.69 -5.91
C ASP A 173 -10.18 3.26 -5.10
N ASP A 174 -9.63 4.14 -4.27
CA ASP A 174 -8.47 3.83 -3.41
C ASP A 174 -8.86 3.28 -2.03
N ARG A 175 -10.15 3.00 -1.79
CA ARG A 175 -10.66 2.46 -0.53
C ARG A 175 -10.68 0.94 -0.55
N ARG A 176 -10.48 0.36 0.64
CA ARG A 176 -10.39 -1.10 0.84
C ARG A 176 -11.26 -1.52 2.00
N THR A 177 -11.89 -2.68 1.87
CA THR A 177 -12.61 -3.33 2.96
C THR A 177 -12.32 -4.81 2.97
N SER A 178 -12.23 -5.38 4.17
CA SER A 178 -12.02 -6.81 4.39
C SER A 178 -12.93 -7.29 5.51
N PHE A 179 -13.50 -8.47 5.34
CA PHE A 179 -14.26 -9.16 6.36
C PHE A 179 -13.86 -10.63 6.39
N SER A 180 -13.65 -11.17 7.58
CA SER A 180 -13.30 -12.56 7.80
C SER A 180 -14.20 -13.23 8.82
N TRP A 181 -14.34 -14.54 8.66
CA TRP A 181 -14.84 -15.41 9.71
C TRP A 181 -13.84 -16.54 9.95
N ARG A 182 -13.36 -16.63 11.20
CA ARG A 182 -12.35 -17.58 11.64
C ARG A 182 -13.04 -18.72 12.41
N PRO A 183 -13.17 -19.91 11.82
CA PRO A 183 -13.91 -21.01 12.43
C PRO A 183 -13.29 -21.55 13.72
N GLU A 184 -11.99 -21.36 13.94
CA GLU A 184 -11.28 -21.88 15.13
C GLU A 184 -11.84 -21.31 16.44
N TYR A 185 -12.20 -20.02 16.44
CA TYR A 185 -12.70 -19.30 17.61
C TYR A 185 -14.11 -18.73 17.40
N GLY A 186 -14.74 -19.00 16.25
CA GLY A 186 -16.05 -18.43 15.93
C GLY A 186 -16.02 -16.91 15.80
N TYR A 187 -14.89 -16.32 15.44
CA TYR A 187 -14.70 -14.87 15.41
C TYR A 187 -15.06 -14.30 14.04
N PHE A 188 -15.93 -13.29 14.00
CA PHE A 188 -16.23 -12.53 12.79
C PHE A 188 -15.68 -11.12 12.92
N ASP A 189 -14.81 -10.72 12.00
CA ASP A 189 -14.15 -9.42 12.03
C ASP A 189 -14.11 -8.78 10.66
N GLY A 190 -13.83 -7.49 10.65
CA GLY A 190 -13.55 -6.77 9.44
C GLY A 190 -13.54 -5.28 9.64
N GLY A 191 -13.34 -4.57 8.54
CA GLY A 191 -13.17 -3.14 8.58
C GLY A 191 -13.16 -2.51 7.21
N ILE A 192 -13.07 -1.20 7.22
CA ILE A 192 -12.96 -0.35 6.03
C ILE A 192 -11.88 0.69 6.27
N GLY A 193 -11.03 0.90 5.27
CA GLY A 193 -9.98 1.92 5.28
C GLY A 193 -10.21 3.00 4.22
N THR A 194 -9.76 4.21 4.52
CA THR A 194 -9.65 5.30 3.56
C THR A 194 -8.36 5.20 2.76
N ALA A 195 -8.30 5.94 1.66
CA ALA A 195 -7.04 6.30 1.05
C ALA A 195 -6.30 7.35 1.92
N CYS A 196 -5.08 7.68 1.50
CA CYS A 196 -4.31 8.78 2.08
C CYS A 196 -4.98 10.14 1.83
N ALA A 197 -4.89 11.04 2.81
CA ALA A 197 -5.33 12.42 2.75
C ALA A 197 -4.38 13.32 3.56
N TYR A 198 -4.29 14.60 3.21
CA TYR A 198 -3.60 15.59 4.03
C TYR A 198 -4.53 16.22 5.06
N ASP A 199 -4.05 16.37 6.29
CA ASP A 199 -4.72 17.20 7.30
C ASP A 199 -4.49 18.69 7.02
N PRO A 200 -5.55 19.48 6.74
CA PRO A 200 -5.44 20.92 6.52
C PRO A 200 -4.92 21.71 7.74
N ALA A 201 -4.97 21.13 8.94
CA ALA A 201 -4.50 21.77 10.17
C ALA A 201 -3.02 21.50 10.47
N TRP A 202 -2.39 20.55 9.76
CA TRP A 202 -0.99 20.15 9.97
C TRP A 202 -0.03 21.31 9.76
N LYS A 203 0.99 21.38 10.62
CA LYS A 203 2.08 22.35 10.55
C LYS A 203 3.42 21.66 10.61
N GLU A 204 4.42 22.29 9.98
CA GLU A 204 5.80 21.84 10.07
C GLU A 204 6.23 21.75 11.54
N GLY A 205 6.72 20.58 11.93
CA GLY A 205 7.12 20.27 13.31
C GLY A 205 6.03 19.68 14.20
N ASP A 206 4.82 19.44 13.70
CA ASP A 206 3.84 18.58 14.37
C ASP A 206 4.36 17.13 14.39
N PHE A 207 3.92 16.35 15.40
CA PHE A 207 4.35 14.96 15.61
C PHE A 207 3.16 14.01 15.67
N GLY A 208 3.35 12.78 15.21
CA GLY A 208 2.32 11.73 15.22
C GLY A 208 1.51 11.67 13.92
N VAL A 209 0.53 10.77 13.87
CA VAL A 209 -0.37 10.66 12.71
C VAL A 209 -1.63 11.50 12.95
N PRO A 210 -2.03 12.37 12.01
CA PRO A 210 -3.31 13.04 12.11
C PRO A 210 -4.47 12.06 12.33
N GLY A 211 -5.29 12.32 13.34
CA GLY A 211 -6.45 11.49 13.68
C GLY A 211 -6.17 10.29 14.58
N GLU A 212 -4.94 10.10 15.09
CA GLU A 212 -4.58 8.99 15.97
C GLU A 212 -5.39 8.92 17.27
N ASP A 213 -5.82 10.08 17.79
CA ASP A 213 -6.60 10.18 19.04
C ASP A 213 -8.13 10.02 18.83
N LEU A 214 -8.59 9.77 17.60
CA LEU A 214 -10.02 9.68 17.30
C LEU A 214 -10.62 8.37 17.79
N THR A 215 -11.77 8.46 18.44
CA THR A 215 -12.53 7.30 18.92
C THR A 215 -13.75 7.08 18.02
N PRO A 216 -14.03 5.83 17.58
CA PRO A 216 -15.21 5.56 16.78
C PRO A 216 -16.49 5.72 17.59
N PRO A 217 -17.64 5.97 16.95
CA PRO A 217 -18.92 5.84 17.61
C PRO A 217 -19.25 4.37 17.91
N GLU A 218 -20.20 4.16 18.81
CA GLU A 218 -20.79 2.83 19.03
C GLU A 218 -21.47 2.30 17.76
N LEU A 219 -21.20 1.05 17.39
CA LEU A 219 -21.90 0.38 16.29
C LEU A 219 -23.18 -0.29 16.80
N ARG A 220 -24.29 -0.02 16.10
CA ARG A 220 -25.63 -0.51 16.47
C ARG A 220 -26.22 -1.47 15.44
N PRO A 221 -27.00 -2.49 15.85
CA PRO A 221 -27.76 -3.34 14.93
C PRO A 221 -28.74 -2.56 14.04
N ALA A 222 -29.25 -3.23 12.99
CA ALA A 222 -30.40 -2.74 12.24
C ALA A 222 -31.67 -3.05 13.05
N HIS A 223 -32.38 -2.02 13.51
CA HIS A 223 -33.68 -2.14 14.17
C HIS A 223 -34.80 -2.46 13.17
#